data_AF-A0A8T4Q2P1-F1
#
_entry.id   AF-A0A8T4Q2P1-F1
#
_cell.length_a   1.000
_cell.length_b   1.000
_cell.length_c   1.000
_cell.angle_alpha   90.00
_cell.angle_beta   90.00
_cell.angle_gamma   90.00
#
_symmetry.space_group_name_H-M   'P 1'
#
loop_
_entity.id
_entity.type
_entity.pdbx_description
1 polymer ?
#
loop_
_entity_poly.entity_id
_entity_poly.type
_entity_poly.pdbx_seq_one_letter_code
_entity_poly.pdbx_strand_id
1 'polypeptide(L)' 'MVRLKLGEKKVEQLKKMPLIESKVFKTPDERFIVHRTIISQVKPVEYYKAILENESEDY' A
#
# COMPACT_ATOMS: atom_id res chain seq x y z
N MET A 1 -1.20 5.81 26.11
CA MET A 1 -1.87 5.14 24.97
C MET A 1 -2.55 6.19 24.10
N VAL A 2 -2.06 6.43 22.88
CA VAL A 2 -2.73 7.33 21.93
C VAL A 2 -3.81 6.53 21.21
N ARG A 3 -5.08 6.76 21.54
CA ARG A 3 -6.21 6.25 20.76
C ARG A 3 -6.32 7.10 19.49
N LEU A 4 -5.75 6.63 18.39
CA LEU A 4 -6.03 7.17 17.06
C LEU A 4 -7.51 6.92 16.74
N LYS A 5 -8.34 7.94 16.89
CA LYS A 5 -9.75 7.91 16.50
C LYS A 5 -9.82 8.06 14.98
N LEU A 6 -9.67 6.95 14.27
CA LEU A 6 -9.80 6.91 12.81
C LEU A 6 -11.24 7.26 12.44
N GLY A 7 -11.43 8.22 11.53
CA GLY A 7 -12.75 8.54 11.00
C GLY A 7 -13.33 7.34 10.22
N GLU A 8 -14.66 7.23 10.17
CA GLU A 8 -15.38 6.09 9.58
C GLU A 8 -14.94 5.80 8.12
N LYS A 9 -14.77 6.86 7.31
CA LYS A 9 -14.25 6.76 5.94
C LYS A 9 -12.88 6.10 5.84
N LYS A 10 -11.99 6.38 6.81
CA LYS A 10 -10.63 5.82 6.86
C LYS A 10 -10.68 4.34 7.23
N VAL A 11 -11.59 3.95 8.14
CA VAL A 11 -11.80 2.54 8.53
C VAL A 11 -12.36 1.73 7.37
N GLU A 12 -13.36 2.25 6.65
CA GLU A 12 -13.90 1.58 5.46
C GLU A 12 -12.86 1.44 4.35
N GLN A 13 -12.01 2.45 4.17
CA GLN A 13 -10.90 2.38 3.22
C GLN A 13 -9.89 1.28 3.61
N LEU A 14 -9.52 1.18 4.89
CA LEU A 14 -8.60 0.16 5.39
C LEU A 14 -9.17 -1.26 5.23
N LYS A 15 -10.49 -1.45 5.37
CA LYS A 15 -11.16 -2.74 5.13
C LYS A 15 -11.09 -3.21 3.69
N LYS A 16 -10.89 -2.29 2.73
CA LYS A 16 -10.81 -2.60 1.30
C LYS A 16 -9.37 -2.82 0.83
N MET A 17 -8.42 -3.00 1.75
CA MET A 17 -7.02 -3.24 1.38
C MET A 17 -6.74 -4.69 0.97
N PRO A 18 -5.83 -4.91 0.01
CA PRO A 18 -5.03 -3.90 -0.67
C PRO A 18 -5.87 -3.09 -1.68
N LEU A 19 -5.59 -1.80 -1.80
CA LEU A 19 -6.17 -0.99 -2.85
C LEU A 19 -5.47 -1.33 -4.16
N ILE A 20 -6.23 -1.84 -5.12
CA ILE A 20 -5.73 -2.19 -6.45
C ILE A 20 -6.24 -1.13 -7.42
N GLU A 21 -5.31 -0.43 -8.07
CA GLU A 21 -5.60 0.59 -9.08
C GLU A 21 -4.92 0.20 -10.40
N SER A 22 -5.65 0.29 -11.50
CA SER A 22 -5.08 0.15 -12.84
C SER A 22 -5.09 1.51 -13.53
N LYS A 23 -3.94 1.92 -14.06
CA LYS A 23 -3.78 3.14 -14.85
C LYS A 23 -3.28 2.77 -16.23
N VAL A 24 -4.01 3.20 -17.25
CA VAL A 24 -3.60 3.07 -18.65
C VAL A 24 -3.32 4.46 -19.18
N PHE A 25 -2.10 4.68 -19.67
CA PHE A 25 -1.71 5.97 -20.21
C PHE A 25 -0.75 5.80 -21.38
N LYS A 26 -0.74 6.79 -22.28
CA LYS A 26 0.21 6.85 -23.40
C LYS A 26 1.50 7.54 -22.93
N THR A 27 2.65 7.13 -23.45
CA THR A 27 3.90 7.87 -23.21
C THR A 27 3.81 9.26 -23.83
N PRO A 28 4.51 10.27 -23.29
CA PRO A 28 4.46 11.64 -23.82
C PRO A 28 4.88 11.76 -25.29
N ASP A 29 5.78 10.88 -25.74
CA ASP A 29 6.24 10.79 -27.13
C ASP A 29 5.30 9.98 -28.04
N GLU A 30 4.17 9.52 -27.50
CA GLU A 30 3.12 8.78 -28.18
C GLU A 30 3.51 7.41 -28.75
N ARG A 31 4.69 6.89 -28.43
CA ARG A 31 5.18 5.62 -29.00
C ARG A 31 4.63 4.39 -28.29
N PHE A 32 4.25 4.51 -27.02
CA PHE A 32 3.84 3.36 -26.21
C PHE A 32 2.57 3.63 -25.41
N ILE A 33 1.84 2.54 -25.12
CA ILE A 33 0.77 2.51 -24.13
C ILE A 33 1.28 1.72 -22.94
N VAL A 34 1.18 2.32 -21.76
CA VAL A 34 1.57 1.72 -20.49
C VAL A 34 0.31 1.32 -19.73
N HIS A 35 0.17 0.02 -19.48
CA HIS A 35 -0.80 -0.51 -18.51
C HIS A 35 -0.07 -0.77 -17.18
N ARG A 36 -0.40 0.03 -16.16
CA ARG A 36 0.22 -0.03 -14.83
C ARG A 36 -0.79 -0.49 -13.79
N THR A 37 -0.47 -1.55 -13.07
CA THR A 37 -1.21 -1.97 -11.87
C THR A 37 -0.45 -1.50 -10.63
N ILE A 38 -1.15 -0.82 -9.71
CA ILE A 38 -0.62 -0.36 -8.42
C ILE A 38 -1.38 -1.10 -7.33
N ILE A 39 -0.63 -1.83 -6.49
CA ILE A 39 -1.18 -2.55 -5.33
C ILE A 39 -0.67 -1.81 -4.08
N SER A 40 -1.58 -1.15 -3.36
CA SER A 40 -1.25 -0.37 -2.18
C SER A 40 -1.78 -1.03 -0.92
N GLN A 41 -0.90 -1.30 0.03
CA GLN A 41 -1.25 -1.77 1.36
C GLN A 41 -0.65 -0.83 2.40
N VAL A 42 -1.46 -0.41 3.37
CA VAL A 42 -0.99 0.44 4.48
C VAL A 42 -0.97 -0.41 5.74
N LYS A 43 0.19 -0.43 6.40
CA LYS A 43 0.38 -1.06 7.70
C LYS A 43 0.98 -0.04 8.68
N PRO A 44 0.74 -0.20 9.99
CA PRO A 44 1.48 0.55 10.99
C PRO A 44 2.99 0.35 10.84
N VAL A 45 3.79 1.34 11.22
CA VAL A 45 5.26 1.25 11.14
C VAL A 45 5.78 0.09 11.98
N GLU A 46 5.14 -0.17 13.12
CA GLU A 46 5.46 -1.25 14.05
C GLU A 46 5.40 -2.64 13.39
N TYR A 47 4.51 -2.83 12.40
CA TYR A 47 4.42 -4.09 11.67
C TYR A 47 5.72 -4.38 10.91
N TYR A 48 6.26 -3.40 10.21
CA TYR A 48 7.51 -3.56 9.45
C TYR A 48 8.74 -3.56 10.36
N LYS A 49 8.72 -2.83 11.48
CA LYS A 49 9.76 -2.94 12.50
C LYS A 49 9.87 -4.37 13.01
N ALA A 50 8.74 -4.98 13.39
CA ALA A 50 8.72 -6.36 13.84
C ALA A 50 9.25 -7.32 12.77
N ILE A 51 8.89 -7.15 11.49
CA ILE A 51 9.43 -8.00 10.42
C ILE A 51 10.95 -7.87 10.30
N LEU A 52 11.46 -6.63 10.22
CA LEU A 52 12.90 -6.39 10.06
C LEU A 52 13.72 -6.85 11.27
N GLU A 53 13.14 -6.78 12.47
CA GLU A 53 13.75 -7.29 13.70
C GLU A 53 13.73 -8.82 13.80
N ASN A 54 12.82 -9.51 13.11
CA ASN A 54 12.73 -10.98 13.07
C ASN A 54 13.42 -11.60 11.84
N GLU A 55 13.73 -10.83 10.79
CA GLU A 55 14.49 -11.31 9.62
C GLU A 55 15.97 -11.65 9.93
N SER A 56 16.45 -11.44 11.16
CA SER A 56 17.82 -11.79 11.56
C SER A 56 18.01 -13.24 12.04
N GLU A 57 16.98 -14.08 12.07
CA GLU A 57 17.09 -15.48 12.56
C GLU A 57 17.05 -16.58 11.49
N ASP A 58 16.84 -16.28 10.21
CA ASP A 58 16.83 -17.30 9.16
C ASP A 58 17.88 -17.02 8.05
N TYR A 59 19.07 -17.61 8.23
CA TYR A 59 20.06 -17.88 7.18
C TYR A 59 20.38 -19.37 7.09
#